data_AF-A0A4V2AHH4-F1
#
_entry.id   AF-A0A4V2AHH4-F1
#
_cell.length_a   1.000
_cell.length_b   1.000
_cell.length_c   1.000
_cell.angle_alpha   90.00
_cell.angle_beta   90.00
_cell.angle_gamma   90.00
#
_symmetry.space_group_name_H-M   'P 1'
#
loop_
_entity.id
_entity.type
_entity.pdbx_description
1 polymer ?
#
loop_
_entity_poly.entity_id
_entity_poly.type
_entity_poly.pdbx_seq_one_letter_code
_entity_poly.pdbx_strand_id
1 'polypeptide(L)'
;MRRPRVLGLSLALSALALPATGADGPSTKPAPAADRKLPELPTPPTIELKRPEATELSEVDALLGRIVGDAAADREGAVRELLEVEPRHVSAIRFRIGSVADGADKEAMKRPLLKTRRELLGKKDEESDAPSRGVDYLAGLVEAAEPKSEAWRNLVSVLALSRMLETIGTTEAVRGLVDVYARFGEFVRITTQNTLTRLGDKAVPALIEAERHPAEKISKWAVRQLDMLGKRIPSETVQTQDQAVLADVLRAYGRTRNPDAVRIVVSFVSSERAQVREAARQAVAMLGEVGTWQLRDTYENVVGKKPPRDWSWERTARELFAEFDRLRVAQVGKLFEEGKAARAAGNLEKMRESFDKLLAYDPSFEERAELAAGYVAFAKAGQDKSRDAAIAALRRAERLDPSLKDATSLRLTLEAETLEERGIADNTLLERAIEQDPQNSRAQAALARFERGEPKRSESTRYIAAGSILGLALAAIAYLLLRKPKAEPPPPAVTPPPAAADSENG
;
A
#
# COMPACT_ATOMS: atom_id res chain seq x y z
N MET A 1 -43.97 -12.76 -6.51
CA MET A 1 -42.54 -12.64 -6.86
C MET A 1 -42.15 -11.17 -6.92
N ARG A 2 -41.50 -10.67 -5.86
CA ARG A 2 -41.06 -9.27 -5.72
C ARG A 2 -39.67 -9.11 -6.35
N ARG A 3 -39.52 -8.13 -7.25
CA ARG A 3 -38.22 -7.70 -7.80
C ARG A 3 -37.46 -6.88 -6.74
N PRO A 4 -36.14 -7.06 -6.57
CA PRO A 4 -35.36 -6.21 -5.67
C PRO A 4 -35.12 -4.83 -6.32
N ARG A 5 -35.36 -3.77 -5.55
CA ARG A 5 -34.97 -2.40 -5.87
C ARG A 5 -33.49 -2.23 -5.51
N VAL A 6 -32.66 -1.88 -6.50
CA VAL A 6 -31.29 -1.42 -6.27
C VAL A 6 -31.36 0.06 -5.92
N LEU A 7 -31.03 0.40 -4.67
CA LEU A 7 -30.78 1.78 -4.24
C LEU A 7 -29.42 2.21 -4.80
N GLY A 8 -29.42 3.14 -5.76
CA GLY A 8 -28.24 3.89 -6.15
C GLY A 8 -27.96 4.97 -5.11
N LEU A 9 -26.82 4.88 -4.45
CA LEU A 9 -26.30 5.89 -3.53
C LEU A 9 -25.61 6.97 -4.37
N SER A 10 -26.32 8.06 -4.66
CA SER A 10 -25.76 9.24 -5.33
C SER A 10 -24.87 10.01 -4.34
N LEU A 11 -23.55 10.01 -4.56
CA LEU A 11 -22.65 10.98 -3.93
C LEU A 11 -22.92 12.37 -4.52
N ALA A 12 -23.65 13.19 -3.78
CA ALA A 12 -23.79 14.61 -4.06
C ALA A 12 -22.50 15.33 -3.67
N LEU A 13 -21.79 15.89 -4.65
CA LEU A 13 -20.77 16.91 -4.41
C LEU A 13 -21.48 18.19 -3.91
N SER A 14 -21.45 18.44 -2.61
CA SER A 14 -21.85 19.74 -2.06
C SER A 14 -20.74 20.76 -2.35
N ALA A 15 -20.97 21.60 -3.36
CA ALA A 15 -20.20 22.82 -3.58
C ALA A 15 -20.58 23.83 -2.48
N LEU A 16 -19.68 24.04 -1.52
CA LEU A 16 -19.76 25.17 -0.60
C LEU A 16 -19.39 26.44 -1.40
N ALA A 17 -20.41 27.22 -1.77
CA ALA A 17 -20.24 28.58 -2.26
C ALA A 17 -19.76 29.47 -1.10
N LEU A 18 -18.55 30.00 -1.19
CA LEU A 18 -18.08 31.08 -0.33
C LEU A 18 -18.59 32.43 -0.88
N PRO A 19 -19.05 33.35 -0.03
CA PRO A 19 -19.48 34.67 -0.47
C PRO A 19 -18.26 35.51 -0.85
N ALA A 20 -18.30 36.10 -2.05
CA ALA A 20 -17.36 37.10 -2.51
C ALA A 20 -17.49 38.35 -1.65
N THR A 21 -16.54 38.57 -0.74
CA THR A 21 -16.32 39.87 -0.11
C THR A 21 -15.32 40.63 -0.97
N GLY A 22 -15.79 41.69 -1.61
CA GLY A 22 -14.97 42.61 -2.38
C GLY A 22 -14.00 43.35 -1.46
N ALA A 23 -12.72 43.26 -1.79
CA ALA A 23 -11.70 44.19 -1.34
C ALA A 23 -10.95 44.67 -2.58
N ASP A 24 -11.24 45.91 -2.97
CA ASP A 24 -10.50 46.65 -3.99
C ASP A 24 -9.05 46.84 -3.53
N GLY A 25 -8.16 45.99 -4.04
CA GLY A 25 -6.71 46.21 -4.05
C GLY A 25 -6.27 46.61 -5.45
N PRO A 26 -5.21 47.45 -5.60
CA PRO A 26 -4.82 48.00 -6.89
C PRO A 26 -4.45 46.89 -7.87
N SER A 27 -5.28 46.77 -8.91
CA SER A 27 -5.13 45.85 -10.04
C SER A 27 -3.83 46.15 -10.77
N THR A 28 -2.77 45.42 -10.42
CA THR A 28 -1.58 45.31 -11.25
C THR A 28 -1.96 44.44 -12.44
N LYS A 29 -2.09 45.07 -13.62
CA LYS A 29 -2.30 44.36 -14.89
C LYS A 29 -1.28 43.21 -14.98
N PRO A 30 -1.71 41.95 -15.13
CA PRO A 30 -0.77 40.86 -15.37
C PRO A 30 -0.06 41.12 -16.70
N ALA A 31 1.26 41.07 -16.69
CA ALA A 31 2.10 41.18 -17.88
C ALA A 31 1.64 40.17 -18.95
N PRO A 32 1.75 40.51 -20.25
CA PRO A 32 1.38 39.59 -21.32
C PRO A 32 2.15 38.28 -21.18
N ALA A 33 1.46 37.15 -21.36
CA ALA A 33 1.94 35.78 -21.18
C ALA A 33 3.09 35.34 -22.14
N ALA A 34 3.77 36.28 -22.80
CA ALA A 34 4.75 36.00 -23.84
C ALA A 34 6.15 35.64 -23.31
N ASP A 35 6.55 36.11 -22.12
CA ASP A 35 7.94 36.00 -21.63
C ASP A 35 8.14 35.11 -20.40
N ARG A 36 7.13 34.37 -19.95
CA ARG A 36 7.30 33.44 -18.81
C ARG A 36 7.94 32.14 -19.29
N LYS A 37 9.10 31.77 -18.73
CA LYS A 37 9.71 30.44 -18.95
C LYS A 37 8.76 29.36 -18.44
N LEU A 38 8.08 28.68 -19.36
CA LEU A 38 7.15 27.60 -19.05
C LEU A 38 7.89 26.34 -18.60
N PRO A 39 7.32 25.52 -17.68
CA PRO A 39 7.91 24.25 -17.29
C PRO A 39 8.09 23.36 -18.51
N GLU A 40 9.17 22.59 -18.56
CA GLU A 40 9.39 21.62 -19.63
C GLU A 40 8.45 20.42 -19.48
N LEU A 41 8.11 19.78 -20.59
CA LEU A 41 7.34 18.54 -20.53
C LEU A 41 8.24 17.43 -19.97
N PRO A 42 7.75 16.66 -18.99
CA PRO A 42 8.56 15.59 -18.42
C PRO A 42 8.82 14.50 -19.44
N THR A 43 10.03 13.96 -19.42
CA THR A 43 10.41 12.85 -20.28
C THR A 43 9.88 11.55 -19.67
N PRO A 44 9.10 10.76 -20.41
CA PRO A 44 8.60 9.48 -19.89
C PRO A 44 9.75 8.49 -19.68
N PRO A 45 9.65 7.59 -18.69
CA PRO A 45 10.68 6.59 -18.45
C PRO A 45 10.74 5.58 -19.61
N THR A 46 11.97 5.26 -20.03
CA THR A 46 12.27 4.28 -21.07
C THR A 46 11.76 2.89 -20.70
N ILE A 47 11.12 2.21 -21.66
CA ILE A 47 10.60 0.84 -21.53
C ILE A 47 11.65 -0.20 -21.96
N GLU A 48 12.69 0.24 -22.67
CA GLU A 48 13.73 -0.65 -23.16
C GLU A 48 14.39 -1.40 -22.00
N LEU A 49 14.25 -2.72 -22.05
CA LEU A 49 14.95 -3.61 -21.17
C LEU A 49 16.45 -3.41 -21.38
N LYS A 50 17.15 -3.07 -20.30
CA LYS A 50 18.60 -3.12 -20.29
C LYS A 50 19.04 -4.53 -20.62
N ARG A 51 20.09 -4.66 -21.43
CA ARG A 51 20.75 -5.94 -21.67
C ARG A 51 21.18 -6.52 -20.31
N PRO A 52 20.87 -7.79 -20.02
CA PRO A 52 21.25 -8.40 -18.75
C PRO A 52 22.76 -8.40 -18.57
N GLU A 53 23.21 -8.17 -17.35
CA GLU A 53 24.62 -8.36 -17.00
C GLU A 53 24.97 -9.85 -16.97
N ALA A 54 26.24 -10.17 -17.27
CA ALA A 54 26.68 -11.58 -17.30
C ALA A 54 26.55 -12.26 -15.93
N THR A 55 26.75 -11.49 -14.85
CA THR A 55 26.59 -11.92 -13.45
C THR A 55 25.14 -12.30 -13.16
N GLU A 56 24.19 -11.41 -13.44
CA GLU A 56 22.76 -11.64 -13.24
C GLU A 56 22.26 -12.87 -14.02
N LEU A 57 22.73 -13.03 -15.26
CA LEU A 57 22.40 -14.19 -16.08
C LEU A 57 22.95 -15.49 -15.47
N SER A 58 24.20 -15.47 -14.99
CA SER A 58 24.82 -16.63 -14.35
C SER A 58 24.14 -17.03 -13.04
N GLU A 59 23.66 -16.06 -12.25
CA GLU A 59 22.92 -16.30 -11.01
C GLU A 59 21.58 -16.99 -11.30
N VAL A 60 20.82 -16.47 -12.28
CA VAL A 60 19.56 -17.09 -12.73
C VAL A 60 19.81 -18.50 -13.28
N ASP A 61 20.87 -18.69 -14.07
CA ASP A 61 21.21 -19.99 -14.65
C ASP A 61 21.64 -21.03 -13.61
N ALA A 62 22.43 -20.62 -12.61
CA ALA A 62 22.83 -21.48 -11.51
C ALA A 62 21.61 -21.92 -10.67
N LEU A 63 20.67 -21.01 -10.44
CA LEU A 63 19.43 -21.31 -9.73
C LEU A 63 18.56 -22.29 -10.53
N LEU A 64 18.33 -22.03 -11.82
CA LEU A 64 17.60 -22.94 -12.70
C LEU A 64 18.26 -24.31 -12.79
N GLY A 65 19.59 -24.36 -12.92
CA GLY A 65 20.38 -25.58 -12.98
C GLY A 65 20.16 -26.49 -11.78
N ARG A 66 20.10 -25.91 -10.56
CA ARG A 66 19.80 -26.66 -9.34
C ARG A 66 18.36 -27.16 -9.29
N ILE A 67 17.39 -26.34 -9.71
CA ILE A 67 15.96 -26.71 -9.74
C ILE A 67 15.70 -27.89 -10.69
N VAL A 68 16.42 -27.97 -11.81
CA VAL A 68 16.27 -29.06 -12.79
C VAL A 68 17.26 -30.22 -12.57
N GLY A 69 18.05 -30.18 -11.50
CA GLY A 69 19.07 -31.17 -11.19
C GLY A 69 18.53 -32.47 -10.62
N ASP A 70 19.39 -33.49 -10.52
CA ASP A 70 19.01 -34.84 -10.06
C ASP A 70 18.75 -34.90 -8.53
N ALA A 71 19.44 -34.08 -7.74
CA ALA A 71 19.36 -34.10 -6.28
C ALA A 71 18.09 -33.43 -5.74
N ALA A 72 17.22 -34.20 -5.07
CA ALA A 72 15.94 -33.71 -4.56
C ALA A 72 16.10 -32.58 -3.51
N ALA A 73 17.04 -32.72 -2.58
CA ALA A 73 17.32 -31.70 -1.56
C ALA A 73 17.75 -30.36 -2.20
N ASP A 74 18.57 -30.42 -3.25
CA ASP A 74 19.03 -29.23 -3.98
C ASP A 74 17.87 -28.56 -4.72
N ARG A 75 16.96 -29.35 -5.33
CA ARG A 75 15.76 -28.81 -5.98
C ARG A 75 14.86 -28.08 -4.99
N GLU A 76 14.58 -28.69 -3.83
CA GLU A 76 13.72 -28.08 -2.81
C GLU A 76 14.32 -26.79 -2.25
N GLY A 77 15.62 -26.78 -1.96
CA GLY A 77 16.35 -25.58 -1.53
C GLY A 77 16.27 -24.48 -2.59
N ALA A 78 16.57 -24.81 -3.84
CA ALA A 78 16.56 -23.85 -4.94
C ALA A 78 15.16 -23.29 -5.25
N VAL A 79 14.08 -24.07 -5.06
CA VAL A 79 12.71 -23.55 -5.18
C VAL A 79 12.40 -22.49 -4.12
N ARG A 80 12.94 -22.63 -2.90
CA ARG A 80 12.76 -21.62 -1.84
C ARG A 80 13.54 -20.33 -2.17
N GLU A 81 14.74 -20.48 -2.71
CA GLU A 81 15.58 -19.35 -3.15
C GLU A 81 14.94 -18.52 -4.29
N LEU A 82 13.95 -19.05 -5.01
CA LEU A 82 13.16 -18.25 -5.97
C LEU A 82 12.45 -17.06 -5.31
N LEU A 83 12.26 -17.07 -3.99
CA LEU A 83 11.64 -15.99 -3.24
C LEU A 83 12.63 -14.88 -2.85
N GLU A 84 13.93 -15.09 -3.06
CA GLU A 84 15.00 -14.15 -2.71
C GLU A 84 15.47 -13.30 -3.90
N VAL A 85 14.82 -13.46 -5.06
CA VAL A 85 15.17 -12.72 -6.27
C VAL A 85 14.84 -11.23 -6.18
N GLU A 86 15.78 -10.41 -6.66
CA GLU A 86 15.69 -8.96 -6.64
C GLU A 86 15.27 -8.37 -8.01
N PRO A 87 14.78 -7.11 -8.05
CA PRO A 87 14.41 -6.42 -9.30
C PRO A 87 15.51 -6.34 -10.37
N ARG A 88 16.80 -6.42 -9.99
CA ARG A 88 17.92 -6.42 -10.95
C ARG A 88 17.87 -7.63 -11.90
N HIS A 89 17.35 -8.77 -11.45
CA HIS A 89 17.29 -10.00 -12.24
C HIS A 89 16.24 -9.98 -13.37
N VAL A 90 15.34 -8.98 -13.43
CA VAL A 90 14.22 -8.97 -14.41
C VAL A 90 14.73 -9.09 -15.85
N SER A 91 15.80 -8.39 -16.20
CA SER A 91 16.38 -8.46 -17.55
C SER A 91 16.91 -9.86 -17.88
N ALA A 92 17.61 -10.49 -16.94
CA ALA A 92 18.14 -11.86 -17.10
C ALA A 92 17.02 -12.89 -17.21
N ILE A 93 16.00 -12.78 -16.34
CA ILE A 93 14.82 -13.65 -16.34
C ILE A 93 14.07 -13.56 -17.68
N ARG A 94 13.78 -12.33 -18.16
CA ARG A 94 13.08 -12.13 -19.45
C ARG A 94 13.92 -12.61 -20.64
N PHE A 95 15.23 -12.39 -20.61
CA PHE A 95 16.15 -12.94 -21.62
C PHE A 95 16.09 -14.48 -21.65
N ARG A 96 16.05 -15.12 -20.48
CA ARG A 96 16.00 -16.59 -20.38
C ARG A 96 14.64 -17.17 -20.78
N ILE A 97 13.54 -16.48 -20.49
CA ILE A 97 12.20 -16.81 -21.04
C ILE A 97 12.24 -16.84 -22.57
N GLY A 98 12.86 -15.83 -23.20
CA GLY A 98 13.05 -15.79 -24.65
C GLY A 98 13.87 -16.98 -25.16
N SER A 99 15.02 -17.23 -24.53
CA SER A 99 15.92 -18.33 -24.89
C SER A 99 15.23 -19.71 -24.82
N VAL A 100 14.46 -19.97 -23.76
CA VAL A 100 13.71 -21.23 -23.63
C VAL A 100 12.59 -21.31 -24.66
N ALA A 101 11.88 -20.20 -24.91
CA ALA A 101 10.79 -20.18 -25.88
C ALA A 101 11.23 -20.45 -27.33
N ASP A 102 12.46 -20.06 -27.67
CA ASP A 102 13.02 -20.21 -29.01
C ASP A 102 13.58 -21.63 -29.25
N GLY A 103 14.03 -22.32 -28.19
CA GLY A 103 14.63 -23.66 -28.28
C GLY A 103 13.74 -24.84 -27.87
N ALA A 104 12.67 -24.63 -27.10
CA ALA A 104 11.89 -25.71 -26.51
C ALA A 104 10.79 -26.29 -27.42
N ASP A 105 10.59 -27.62 -27.36
CA ASP A 105 9.40 -28.28 -27.89
C ASP A 105 8.19 -28.05 -26.96
N LYS A 106 7.35 -27.08 -27.35
CA LYS A 106 6.15 -26.67 -26.61
C LYS A 106 5.10 -27.78 -26.54
N GLU A 107 5.00 -28.66 -27.54
CA GLU A 107 4.05 -29.77 -27.51
C GLU A 107 4.51 -30.85 -26.53
N ALA A 108 5.82 -31.13 -26.49
CA ALA A 108 6.39 -32.04 -25.51
C ALA A 108 6.22 -31.54 -24.06
N MET A 109 6.36 -30.22 -23.83
CA MET A 109 6.13 -29.60 -22.51
C MET A 109 4.69 -29.74 -22.00
N LYS A 110 3.68 -29.85 -22.88
CA LYS A 110 2.29 -30.00 -22.45
C LYS A 110 2.05 -31.29 -21.66
N ARG A 111 2.72 -32.37 -22.05
CA ARG A 111 2.52 -33.71 -21.46
C ARG A 111 2.79 -33.73 -19.94
N PRO A 112 3.97 -33.32 -19.44
CA PRO A 112 4.23 -33.29 -18.00
C PRO A 112 3.32 -32.31 -17.26
N LEU A 113 2.96 -31.16 -17.87
CA LEU A 113 2.03 -30.21 -17.23
C LEU A 113 0.62 -30.79 -17.05
N LEU A 114 0.07 -31.43 -18.09
CA LEU A 114 -1.27 -32.02 -18.04
C LEU A 114 -1.32 -33.23 -17.09
N LYS A 115 -0.26 -34.05 -17.08
CA LYS A 115 -0.09 -35.13 -16.11
C LYS A 115 -0.15 -34.59 -14.67
N THR A 116 0.66 -33.57 -14.38
CA THR A 116 0.69 -32.93 -13.05
C THR A 116 -0.67 -32.31 -12.69
N ARG A 117 -1.35 -31.66 -13.64
CA ARG A 117 -2.70 -31.11 -13.42
C ARG A 117 -3.69 -32.20 -13.01
N ARG A 118 -3.69 -33.34 -13.71
CA ARG A 118 -4.58 -34.47 -13.42
C ARG A 118 -4.35 -35.03 -12.03
N GLU A 119 -3.09 -35.12 -11.61
CA GLU A 119 -2.70 -35.62 -10.30
C GLU A 119 -3.12 -34.65 -9.18
N LEU A 120 -2.96 -33.35 -9.38
CA LEU A 120 -3.28 -32.33 -8.37
C LEU A 120 -4.77 -31.95 -8.28
N LEU A 121 -5.51 -31.98 -9.40
CA LEU A 121 -6.91 -31.54 -9.47
C LEU A 121 -7.92 -32.70 -9.53
N GLY A 122 -7.47 -33.91 -9.84
CA GLY A 122 -8.36 -35.01 -10.18
C GLY A 122 -9.09 -34.80 -11.52
N LYS A 123 -9.79 -35.84 -12.00
CA LYS A 123 -10.40 -35.86 -13.35
C LYS A 123 -11.53 -34.85 -13.58
N LYS A 124 -12.12 -34.26 -12.53
CA LYS A 124 -13.34 -33.43 -12.63
C LYS A 124 -13.09 -31.98 -13.00
N ASP A 125 -11.88 -31.46 -12.74
CA ASP A 125 -11.58 -30.04 -12.88
C ASP A 125 -10.71 -29.71 -14.11
N GLU A 126 -10.40 -30.68 -14.98
CA GLU A 126 -9.64 -30.46 -16.23
C GLU A 126 -10.36 -29.54 -17.24
N GLU A 127 -11.70 -29.50 -17.21
CA GLU A 127 -12.53 -28.69 -18.14
C GLU A 127 -12.91 -27.31 -17.59
N SER A 128 -12.53 -26.98 -16.35
CA SER A 128 -12.85 -25.69 -15.76
C SER A 128 -11.92 -24.59 -16.30
N ASP A 129 -12.49 -23.59 -16.95
CA ASP A 129 -11.79 -22.35 -17.32
C ASP A 129 -11.51 -21.44 -16.09
N ALA A 130 -11.96 -21.83 -14.89
CA ALA A 130 -11.76 -21.05 -13.68
C ALA A 130 -10.33 -21.22 -13.12
N PRO A 131 -9.74 -20.15 -12.54
CA PRO A 131 -8.49 -20.23 -11.79
C PRO A 131 -8.54 -21.33 -10.71
N SER A 132 -7.69 -22.35 -10.82
CA SER A 132 -7.53 -23.37 -9.77
C SER A 132 -6.84 -22.75 -8.55
N ARG A 133 -7.63 -22.21 -7.62
CA ARG A 133 -7.11 -21.55 -6.41
C ARG A 133 -6.32 -22.55 -5.56
N GLY A 134 -5.08 -22.19 -5.20
CA GLY A 134 -4.24 -22.94 -4.26
C GLY A 134 -3.38 -24.05 -4.85
N VAL A 135 -3.43 -24.30 -6.17
CA VAL A 135 -2.61 -25.34 -6.79
C VAL A 135 -1.23 -24.80 -7.19
N ASP A 136 -0.17 -25.41 -6.66
CA ASP A 136 1.21 -25.11 -7.03
C ASP A 136 1.75 -26.15 -8.04
N TYR A 137 1.62 -25.84 -9.33
CA TYR A 137 2.11 -26.71 -10.40
C TYR A 137 3.64 -26.84 -10.43
N LEU A 138 4.38 -25.83 -9.97
CA LEU A 138 5.84 -25.91 -9.91
C LEU A 138 6.26 -26.93 -8.84
N ALA A 139 5.64 -26.87 -7.66
CA ALA A 139 5.90 -27.83 -6.59
C ALA A 139 5.61 -29.28 -7.04
N GLY A 140 4.45 -29.53 -7.65
CA GLY A 140 4.11 -30.87 -8.15
C GLY A 140 5.07 -31.39 -9.23
N LEU A 141 5.53 -30.53 -10.14
CA LEU A 141 6.52 -30.91 -11.15
C LEU A 141 7.90 -31.21 -10.55
N VAL A 142 8.30 -30.47 -9.51
CA VAL A 142 9.58 -30.68 -8.82
C VAL A 142 9.56 -31.95 -7.97
N GLU A 143 8.41 -32.31 -7.40
CA GLU A 143 8.19 -33.56 -6.67
C GLU A 143 8.25 -34.77 -7.62
N ALA A 144 7.58 -34.71 -8.76
CA ALA A 144 7.54 -35.77 -9.77
C ALA A 144 8.80 -35.87 -10.66
N ALA A 145 9.92 -35.30 -10.23
CA ALA A 145 11.07 -34.93 -11.05
C ALA A 145 11.45 -35.90 -12.20
N GLU A 146 11.64 -35.34 -13.40
CA GLU A 146 12.10 -36.06 -14.59
C GLU A 146 13.36 -35.38 -15.18
N PRO A 147 14.50 -35.37 -14.48
CA PRO A 147 15.68 -34.58 -14.86
C PRO A 147 16.31 -34.98 -16.20
N LYS A 148 16.05 -36.20 -16.69
CA LYS A 148 16.47 -36.66 -18.02
C LYS A 148 15.56 -36.14 -19.16
N SER A 149 14.37 -35.65 -18.84
CA SER A 149 13.39 -35.16 -19.82
C SER A 149 13.63 -33.67 -20.09
N GLU A 150 14.10 -33.35 -21.29
CA GLU A 150 14.31 -31.95 -21.70
C GLU A 150 13.01 -31.13 -21.63
N ALA A 151 11.87 -31.73 -22.01
CA ALA A 151 10.56 -31.10 -21.92
C ALA A 151 10.17 -30.75 -20.48
N TRP A 152 10.48 -31.64 -19.51
CA TRP A 152 10.28 -31.36 -18.09
C TRP A 152 11.20 -30.23 -17.62
N ARG A 153 12.49 -30.26 -17.95
CA ARG A 153 13.46 -29.22 -17.55
C ARG A 153 13.05 -27.85 -18.08
N ASN A 154 12.63 -27.76 -19.35
CA ASN A 154 12.17 -26.52 -19.97
C ASN A 154 10.87 -26.01 -19.32
N LEU A 155 9.91 -26.89 -19.05
CA LEU A 155 8.66 -26.53 -18.36
C LEU A 155 8.94 -26.01 -16.93
N VAL A 156 9.72 -26.74 -16.14
CA VAL A 156 10.09 -26.34 -14.79
C VAL A 156 10.82 -25.00 -14.80
N SER A 157 11.72 -24.79 -15.76
CA SER A 157 12.42 -23.50 -15.93
C SER A 157 11.45 -22.35 -16.19
N VAL A 158 10.47 -22.52 -17.09
CA VAL A 158 9.46 -21.48 -17.39
C VAL A 158 8.61 -21.16 -16.16
N LEU A 159 8.19 -22.17 -15.39
CA LEU A 159 7.40 -21.96 -14.18
C LEU A 159 8.22 -21.35 -13.04
N ALA A 160 9.49 -21.72 -12.90
CA ALA A 160 10.43 -21.10 -11.98
C ALA A 160 10.67 -19.63 -12.33
N LEU A 161 10.93 -19.32 -13.60
CA LEU A 161 11.07 -17.94 -14.09
C LEU A 161 9.79 -17.12 -13.84
N SER A 162 8.62 -17.73 -14.05
CA SER A 162 7.33 -17.09 -13.73
C SER A 162 7.20 -16.79 -12.22
N ARG A 163 7.63 -17.70 -11.34
CA ARG A 163 7.63 -17.50 -9.89
C ARG A 163 8.61 -16.40 -9.46
N MET A 164 9.77 -16.30 -10.10
CA MET A 164 10.70 -15.19 -9.86
C MET A 164 10.06 -13.85 -10.23
N LEU A 165 9.42 -13.75 -11.40
CA LEU A 165 8.72 -12.53 -11.82
C LEU A 165 7.57 -12.15 -10.88
N GLU A 166 6.82 -13.15 -10.41
CA GLU A 166 5.77 -12.97 -9.41
C GLU A 166 6.33 -12.38 -8.10
N THR A 167 7.45 -12.93 -7.62
CA THR A 167 8.12 -12.47 -6.39
C THR A 167 8.58 -11.02 -6.52
N ILE A 168 9.17 -10.66 -7.66
CA ILE A 168 9.64 -9.29 -7.91
C ILE A 168 8.45 -8.32 -7.98
N GLY A 169 7.37 -8.69 -8.69
CA GLY A 169 6.10 -7.96 -8.66
C GLY A 169 6.16 -6.50 -9.14
N THR A 170 7.21 -6.10 -9.87
CA THR A 170 7.29 -4.79 -10.54
C THR A 170 6.56 -4.82 -11.89
N THR A 171 6.18 -3.67 -12.42
CA THR A 171 5.51 -3.59 -13.74
C THR A 171 6.36 -4.26 -14.84
N GLU A 172 7.69 -4.08 -14.81
CA GLU A 172 8.61 -4.77 -15.72
C GLU A 172 8.57 -6.30 -15.59
N ALA A 173 8.47 -6.80 -14.35
CA ALA A 173 8.36 -8.22 -14.10
C ALA A 173 7.04 -8.79 -14.63
N VAL A 174 5.93 -8.06 -14.44
CA VAL A 174 4.62 -8.47 -14.99
C VAL A 174 4.61 -8.46 -16.52
N ARG A 175 5.32 -7.52 -17.19
CA ARG A 175 5.52 -7.62 -18.65
C ARG A 175 6.18 -8.94 -19.05
N GLY A 176 7.13 -9.42 -18.25
CA GLY A 176 7.70 -10.76 -18.42
C GLY A 176 6.65 -11.88 -18.32
N LEU A 177 5.67 -11.77 -17.42
CA LEU A 177 4.57 -12.74 -17.33
C LEU A 177 3.63 -12.67 -18.55
N VAL A 178 3.40 -11.48 -19.10
CA VAL A 178 2.70 -11.31 -20.38
C VAL A 178 3.50 -11.99 -21.51
N ASP A 179 4.83 -11.83 -21.53
CA ASP A 179 5.71 -12.50 -22.50
C ASP A 179 5.63 -14.03 -22.40
N VAL A 180 5.50 -14.59 -21.18
CA VAL A 180 5.28 -16.03 -20.97
C VAL A 180 4.00 -16.47 -21.68
N TYR A 181 2.87 -15.80 -21.46
CA TYR A 181 1.64 -16.15 -22.18
C TYR A 181 1.78 -15.93 -23.69
N ALA A 182 2.43 -14.86 -24.13
CA ALA A 182 2.61 -14.57 -25.55
C ALA A 182 3.44 -15.65 -26.27
N ARG A 183 4.47 -16.20 -25.61
CA ARG A 183 5.41 -17.17 -26.19
C ARG A 183 4.96 -18.62 -26.07
N PHE A 184 4.33 -19.00 -24.96
CA PHE A 184 3.91 -20.38 -24.67
C PHE A 184 2.42 -20.62 -24.89
N GLY A 185 1.58 -19.58 -24.87
CA GLY A 185 0.18 -19.65 -25.23
C GLY A 185 -0.70 -20.42 -24.24
N GLU A 186 -1.62 -21.21 -24.78
CA GLU A 186 -2.79 -21.67 -24.02
C GLU A 186 -2.47 -22.68 -22.92
N PHE A 187 -1.45 -23.52 -23.09
CA PHE A 187 -1.19 -24.58 -22.12
C PHE A 187 -0.69 -24.04 -20.77
N VAL A 188 -0.01 -22.88 -20.77
CA VAL A 188 0.41 -22.18 -19.54
C VAL A 188 -0.61 -21.13 -19.06
N ARG A 189 -1.76 -20.99 -19.74
CA ARG A 189 -2.78 -19.97 -19.45
C ARG A 189 -3.17 -19.97 -17.97
N ILE A 190 -3.63 -21.11 -17.45
CA ILE A 190 -4.14 -21.22 -16.06
C ILE A 190 -3.07 -20.78 -15.05
N THR A 191 -1.83 -21.24 -15.24
CA THR A 191 -0.72 -20.89 -14.34
C THR A 191 -0.40 -19.39 -14.39
N THR A 192 -0.42 -18.80 -15.59
CA THR A 192 -0.19 -17.37 -15.77
C THR A 192 -1.34 -16.56 -15.16
N GLN A 193 -2.60 -16.95 -15.40
CA GLN A 193 -3.79 -16.30 -14.84
C GLN A 193 -3.79 -16.35 -13.31
N ASN A 194 -3.46 -17.50 -12.71
CA ASN A 194 -3.34 -17.64 -11.26
C ASN A 194 -2.29 -16.69 -10.69
N THR A 195 -1.15 -16.55 -11.38
CA THR A 195 -0.06 -15.65 -11.00
C THR A 195 -0.50 -14.19 -11.06
N LEU A 196 -1.12 -13.76 -12.16
CA LEU A 196 -1.66 -12.41 -12.30
C LEU A 196 -2.76 -12.10 -11.27
N THR A 197 -3.60 -13.09 -10.95
CA THR A 197 -4.65 -12.95 -9.92
C THR A 197 -4.04 -12.73 -8.53
N ARG A 198 -2.94 -13.42 -8.19
CA ARG A 198 -2.23 -13.22 -6.91
C ARG A 198 -1.54 -11.87 -6.84
N LEU A 199 -1.01 -11.37 -7.96
CA LEU A 199 -0.42 -10.03 -8.05
C LEU A 199 -1.45 -8.90 -7.90
N GLY A 200 -2.69 -9.12 -8.33
CA GLY A 200 -3.79 -8.17 -8.19
C GLY A 200 -3.50 -6.84 -8.90
N ASP A 201 -3.59 -5.72 -8.16
CA ASP A 201 -3.37 -4.36 -8.69
C ASP A 201 -2.00 -4.20 -9.39
N LYS A 202 -0.96 -4.91 -8.92
CA LYS A 202 0.38 -4.86 -9.54
C LYS A 202 0.40 -5.37 -10.98
N ALA A 203 -0.56 -6.21 -11.36
CA ALA A 203 -0.65 -6.73 -12.71
C ALA A 203 -1.27 -5.73 -13.71
N VAL A 204 -2.05 -4.77 -13.21
CA VAL A 204 -2.90 -3.89 -14.03
C VAL A 204 -2.09 -3.05 -15.04
N PRO A 205 -0.97 -2.39 -14.68
CA PRO A 205 -0.23 -1.56 -15.64
C PRO A 205 0.26 -2.33 -16.88
N ALA A 206 0.85 -3.51 -16.67
CA ALA A 206 1.35 -4.34 -17.77
C ALA A 206 0.21 -4.91 -18.62
N LEU A 207 -0.94 -5.23 -18.00
CA LEU A 207 -2.12 -5.69 -18.73
C LEU A 207 -2.76 -4.59 -19.58
N ILE A 208 -2.81 -3.34 -19.08
CA ILE A 208 -3.24 -2.17 -19.88
C ILE A 208 -2.37 -2.05 -21.13
N GLU A 209 -1.05 -2.13 -20.98
CA GLU A 209 -0.13 -2.09 -22.12
C GLU A 209 -0.35 -3.25 -23.10
N ALA A 210 -0.63 -4.44 -22.59
CA ALA A 210 -0.92 -5.63 -23.39
C ALA A 210 -2.25 -5.55 -24.15
N GLU A 211 -3.20 -4.67 -23.79
CA GLU A 211 -4.41 -4.43 -24.59
C GLU A 211 -4.09 -3.94 -26.00
N ARG A 212 -2.97 -3.23 -26.18
CA ARG A 212 -2.49 -2.73 -27.48
C ARG A 212 -1.46 -3.65 -28.13
N HIS A 213 -1.31 -4.87 -27.65
CA HIS A 213 -0.40 -5.85 -28.23
C HIS A 213 -0.76 -6.15 -29.70
N PRO A 214 0.23 -6.26 -30.62
CA PRO A 214 -0.04 -6.46 -32.05
C PRO A 214 -0.78 -7.78 -32.36
N ALA A 215 -0.52 -8.82 -31.58
CA ALA A 215 -1.27 -10.07 -31.68
C ALA A 215 -2.63 -9.96 -30.95
N GLU A 216 -3.72 -10.03 -31.72
CA GLU A 216 -5.10 -9.89 -31.24
C GLU A 216 -5.45 -10.88 -30.11
N LYS A 217 -4.92 -12.11 -30.17
CA LYS A 217 -5.13 -13.12 -29.12
C LYS A 217 -4.64 -12.62 -27.75
N ILE A 218 -3.50 -11.94 -27.72
CA ILE A 218 -2.90 -11.42 -26.48
C ILE A 218 -3.67 -10.20 -25.99
N SER A 219 -4.06 -9.30 -26.89
CA SER A 219 -4.94 -8.17 -26.56
C SER A 219 -6.27 -8.64 -25.93
N LYS A 220 -6.98 -9.57 -26.57
CA LYS A 220 -8.23 -10.15 -26.03
C LYS A 220 -8.03 -10.92 -24.73
N TRP A 221 -6.86 -11.53 -24.51
CA TRP A 221 -6.53 -12.17 -23.25
C TRP A 221 -6.30 -11.12 -22.14
N ALA A 222 -5.54 -10.07 -22.42
CA ALA A 222 -5.27 -8.98 -21.47
C ALA A 222 -6.57 -8.30 -21.01
N VAL A 223 -7.47 -7.97 -21.95
CA VAL A 223 -8.80 -7.42 -21.64
C VAL A 223 -9.59 -8.35 -20.71
N ARG A 224 -9.59 -9.67 -20.98
CA ARG A 224 -10.25 -10.66 -20.11
C ARG A 224 -9.61 -10.72 -18.72
N GLN A 225 -8.29 -10.58 -18.62
CA GLN A 225 -7.60 -10.55 -17.32
C GLN A 225 -7.97 -9.29 -16.52
N LEU A 226 -8.04 -8.13 -17.17
CA LEU A 226 -8.50 -6.89 -16.52
C LEU A 226 -9.96 -6.99 -16.06
N ASP A 227 -10.83 -7.63 -16.85
CA ASP A 227 -12.22 -7.89 -16.49
C ASP A 227 -12.32 -8.81 -15.25
N MET A 228 -11.53 -9.89 -15.21
CA MET A 228 -11.45 -10.80 -14.05
C MET A 228 -10.94 -10.11 -12.77
N LEU A 229 -10.08 -9.10 -12.90
CA LEU A 229 -9.60 -8.28 -11.79
C LEU A 229 -10.59 -7.18 -11.37
N GLY A 230 -11.66 -6.95 -12.14
CA GLY A 230 -12.57 -5.81 -11.93
C GLY A 230 -11.87 -4.46 -12.17
N LYS A 231 -10.99 -4.43 -13.17
CA LYS A 231 -10.09 -3.31 -13.51
C LYS A 231 -10.17 -2.99 -15.00
N ARG A 232 -11.35 -3.16 -15.59
CA ARG A 232 -11.55 -3.02 -17.04
C ARG A 232 -11.67 -1.56 -17.48
N ILE A 233 -12.31 -0.75 -16.65
CA ILE A 233 -12.50 0.67 -16.97
C ILE A 233 -11.48 1.54 -16.23
N PRO A 234 -11.02 2.65 -16.84
CA PRO A 234 -10.02 3.52 -16.22
C PRO A 234 -10.37 4.00 -14.81
N SER A 235 -11.64 4.25 -14.50
CA SER A 235 -12.07 4.65 -13.16
C SER A 235 -11.87 3.58 -12.07
N GLU A 236 -11.84 2.30 -12.44
CA GLU A 236 -11.56 1.18 -11.51
C GLU A 236 -10.05 0.98 -11.32
N THR A 237 -9.27 1.16 -12.39
CA THR A 237 -7.80 0.97 -12.35
C THR A 237 -7.10 1.96 -11.43
N VAL A 238 -7.62 3.18 -11.31
CA VAL A 238 -7.05 4.21 -10.43
C VAL A 238 -7.48 4.06 -8.97
N GLN A 239 -8.41 3.16 -8.66
CA GLN A 239 -8.78 2.81 -7.28
C GLN A 239 -7.78 1.83 -6.70
N THR A 240 -6.56 2.31 -6.44
CA THR A 240 -5.51 1.56 -5.75
C THR A 240 -4.95 2.38 -4.59
N GLN A 241 -4.58 1.71 -3.51
CA GLN A 241 -3.96 2.35 -2.35
C GLN A 241 -2.46 2.58 -2.57
N ASP A 242 -1.85 1.77 -3.45
CA ASP A 242 -0.42 1.83 -3.75
C ASP A 242 -0.12 2.96 -4.76
N GLN A 243 0.67 3.92 -4.31
CA GLN A 243 1.05 5.09 -5.12
C GLN A 243 1.95 4.73 -6.29
N ALA A 244 2.81 3.72 -6.12
CA ALA A 244 3.71 3.27 -7.17
C ALA A 244 2.91 2.59 -8.29
N VAL A 245 1.94 1.74 -7.92
CA VAL A 245 1.04 1.11 -8.89
C VAL A 245 0.17 2.15 -9.60
N LEU A 246 -0.39 3.13 -8.88
CA LEU A 246 -1.15 4.22 -9.50
C LEU A 246 -0.31 4.99 -10.52
N ALA A 247 0.94 5.32 -10.17
CA ALA A 247 1.87 5.98 -11.08
C ALA A 247 2.13 5.14 -12.34
N ASP A 248 2.30 3.83 -12.20
CA ASP A 248 2.51 2.94 -13.33
C ASP A 248 1.24 2.77 -14.20
N VAL A 249 0.05 2.73 -13.60
CA VAL A 249 -1.25 2.73 -14.32
C VAL A 249 -1.37 3.99 -15.19
N LEU A 250 -1.06 5.17 -14.64
CA LEU A 250 -1.12 6.42 -15.38
C LEU A 250 -0.14 6.40 -16.58
N ARG A 251 1.09 5.93 -16.36
CA ARG A 251 2.06 5.77 -17.45
C ARG A 251 1.60 4.77 -18.51
N ALA A 252 1.00 3.65 -18.11
CA ALA A 252 0.45 2.65 -19.02
C ALA A 252 -0.63 3.26 -19.93
N TYR A 253 -1.51 4.11 -19.39
CA TYR A 253 -2.49 4.85 -20.21
C TYR A 253 -1.87 5.84 -21.17
N GLY A 254 -0.81 6.54 -20.74
CA GLY A 254 -0.05 7.41 -21.64
C GLY A 254 0.58 6.63 -22.80
N ARG A 255 1.22 5.50 -22.52
CA ARG A 255 1.87 4.64 -23.53
C ARG A 255 0.89 4.06 -24.54
N THR A 256 -0.26 3.58 -24.07
CA THR A 256 -1.31 3.00 -24.92
C THR A 256 -2.13 4.04 -25.67
N ARG A 257 -1.92 5.33 -25.36
CA ARG A 257 -2.68 6.47 -25.88
C ARG A 257 -4.18 6.27 -25.78
N ASN A 258 -4.64 5.75 -24.64
CA ASN A 258 -6.04 5.39 -24.45
C ASN A 258 -6.92 6.66 -24.33
N PRO A 259 -7.84 6.94 -25.28
CA PRO A 259 -8.69 8.12 -25.26
C PRO A 259 -9.64 8.15 -24.05
N ASP A 260 -10.13 7.00 -23.59
CA ASP A 260 -11.09 6.91 -22.49
C ASP A 260 -10.43 7.24 -21.14
N ALA A 261 -9.10 7.11 -21.05
CA ALA A 261 -8.34 7.40 -19.85
C ALA A 261 -7.86 8.86 -19.76
N VAL A 262 -7.94 9.64 -20.85
CA VAL A 262 -7.36 11.01 -20.92
C VAL A 262 -7.89 11.90 -19.79
N ARG A 263 -9.21 11.91 -19.56
CA ARG A 263 -9.84 12.72 -18.49
C ARG A 263 -9.30 12.36 -17.12
N ILE A 264 -9.12 11.07 -16.87
CA ILE A 264 -8.62 10.57 -15.58
C ILE A 264 -7.13 10.93 -15.44
N VAL A 265 -6.32 10.73 -16.48
CA VAL A 265 -4.90 11.12 -16.45
C VAL A 265 -4.76 12.62 -16.16
N VAL A 266 -5.54 13.47 -16.83
CA VAL A 266 -5.48 14.92 -16.66
C VAL A 266 -5.93 15.35 -15.26
N SER A 267 -6.84 14.63 -14.58
CA SER A 267 -7.24 14.99 -13.21
C SER A 267 -6.13 14.75 -12.17
N PHE A 268 -5.11 13.93 -12.47
CA PHE A 268 -3.99 13.66 -11.58
C PHE A 268 -2.78 14.59 -11.75
N VAL A 269 -2.74 15.46 -12.77
CA VAL A 269 -1.56 16.33 -13.05
C VAL A 269 -1.27 17.35 -11.95
N SER A 270 -2.26 17.62 -11.08
CA SER A 270 -2.20 18.51 -9.91
C SER A 270 -2.34 17.76 -8.58
N SER A 271 -2.24 16.42 -8.57
CA SER A 271 -2.28 15.59 -7.35
C SER A 271 -1.38 16.14 -6.22
N GLU A 272 -1.71 15.95 -4.96
CA GLU A 272 -0.82 16.36 -3.86
C GLU A 272 0.45 15.48 -3.78
N ARG A 273 0.37 14.26 -4.32
CA ARG A 273 1.48 13.29 -4.30
C ARG A 273 2.43 13.53 -5.46
N ALA A 274 3.68 13.88 -5.18
CA ALA A 274 4.68 14.23 -6.19
C ALA A 274 4.88 13.12 -7.24
N GLN A 275 5.00 11.87 -6.82
CA GLN A 275 5.18 10.73 -7.72
C GLN A 275 4.00 10.54 -8.69
N VAL A 276 2.76 10.72 -8.19
CA VAL A 276 1.53 10.58 -8.99
C VAL A 276 1.38 11.75 -9.96
N ARG A 277 1.66 12.99 -9.51
CA ARG A 277 1.70 14.16 -10.41
C ARG A 277 2.66 13.95 -11.56
N GLU A 278 3.87 13.55 -11.24
CA GLU A 278 4.93 13.39 -12.22
C GLU A 278 4.55 12.31 -13.24
N ALA A 279 4.04 11.16 -12.77
CA ALA A 279 3.53 10.11 -13.64
C ALA A 279 2.35 10.57 -14.53
N ALA A 280 1.42 11.37 -13.99
CA ALA A 280 0.32 11.94 -14.76
C ALA A 280 0.82 12.91 -15.84
N ARG A 281 1.79 13.78 -15.52
CA ARG A 281 2.37 14.71 -16.49
C ARG A 281 3.17 13.98 -17.57
N GLN A 282 3.92 12.92 -17.21
CA GLN A 282 4.56 12.01 -18.16
C GLN A 282 3.52 11.33 -19.07
N ALA A 283 2.40 10.88 -18.49
CA ALA A 283 1.32 10.27 -19.25
C ALA A 283 0.69 11.26 -20.24
N VAL A 284 0.45 12.52 -19.83
CA VAL A 284 0.01 13.60 -20.75
C VAL A 284 0.99 13.79 -21.90
N ALA A 285 2.30 13.80 -21.62
CA ALA A 285 3.32 13.89 -22.68
C ALA A 285 3.27 12.71 -23.66
N MET A 286 3.00 11.49 -23.18
CA MET A 286 2.86 10.29 -24.03
C MET A 286 1.53 10.24 -24.82
N LEU A 287 0.43 10.73 -24.23
CA LEU A 287 -0.87 10.88 -24.90
C LEU A 287 -0.76 11.80 -26.12
N GLY A 288 0.02 12.88 -26.00
CA GLY A 288 0.21 13.87 -27.06
C GLY A 288 -1.10 14.46 -27.55
N GLU A 289 -1.30 14.47 -28.87
CA GLU A 289 -2.47 15.07 -29.52
C GLU A 289 -3.81 14.46 -29.08
N VAL A 290 -3.84 13.19 -28.67
CA VAL A 290 -5.05 12.50 -28.17
C VAL A 290 -5.64 13.23 -26.96
N GLY A 291 -4.78 13.89 -26.16
CA GLY A 291 -5.18 14.63 -24.97
C GLY A 291 -5.67 16.06 -25.23
N THR A 292 -5.54 16.59 -26.46
CA THR A 292 -5.67 18.03 -26.75
C THR A 292 -6.99 18.62 -26.25
N TRP A 293 -8.11 17.98 -26.58
CA TRP A 293 -9.44 18.50 -26.20
C TRP A 293 -9.59 18.59 -24.68
N GLN A 294 -9.19 17.54 -23.97
CA GLN A 294 -9.32 17.49 -22.52
C GLN A 294 -8.36 18.46 -21.82
N LEU A 295 -7.14 18.65 -22.34
CA LEU A 295 -6.21 19.66 -21.82
C LEU A 295 -6.77 21.07 -21.95
N ARG A 296 -7.42 21.38 -23.07
CA ARG A 296 -8.03 22.69 -23.32
C ARG A 296 -9.24 22.94 -22.42
N ASP A 297 -10.09 21.92 -22.24
CA ASP A 297 -11.23 21.94 -21.31
C ASP A 297 -10.76 22.14 -19.86
N THR A 298 -9.77 21.38 -19.41
CA THR A 298 -9.21 21.54 -18.05
C THR A 298 -8.54 22.90 -17.87
N TYR A 299 -7.85 23.43 -18.89
CA TYR A 299 -7.29 24.78 -18.85
C TYR A 299 -8.39 25.84 -18.69
N GLU A 300 -9.48 25.75 -19.46
CA GLU A 300 -10.61 26.67 -19.34
C GLU A 300 -11.24 26.61 -17.94
N ASN A 301 -11.38 25.41 -17.37
CA ASN A 301 -11.94 25.24 -16.03
C ASN A 301 -11.04 25.80 -14.91
N VAL A 302 -9.71 25.73 -15.07
CA VAL A 302 -8.75 26.20 -14.05
C VAL A 302 -8.48 27.70 -14.17
N VAL A 303 -8.30 28.20 -15.40
CA VAL A 303 -7.93 29.60 -15.67
C VAL A 303 -9.16 30.49 -15.86
N GLY A 304 -10.32 29.91 -16.14
CA GLY A 304 -11.57 30.63 -16.43
C GLY A 304 -11.62 31.25 -17.83
N LYS A 305 -10.65 30.93 -18.71
CA LYS A 305 -10.57 31.44 -20.08
C LYS A 305 -10.13 30.34 -21.03
N LYS A 306 -10.68 30.34 -22.24
CA LYS A 306 -10.27 29.40 -23.29
C LYS A 306 -8.80 29.62 -23.67
N PRO A 307 -8.02 28.54 -23.84
CA PRO A 307 -6.69 28.67 -24.40
C PRO A 307 -6.79 29.20 -25.84
N PRO A 308 -5.86 30.05 -26.29
CA PRO A 308 -5.77 30.48 -27.68
C PRO A 308 -5.83 29.31 -28.69
N ARG A 309 -6.36 29.57 -29.89
CA ARG A 309 -6.60 28.53 -30.90
C ARG A 309 -5.32 28.03 -31.56
N ASP A 310 -4.29 28.87 -31.61
CA ASP A 310 -2.96 28.60 -32.16
C ASP A 310 -2.07 27.79 -31.21
N TRP A 311 -2.50 27.58 -29.97
CA TRP A 311 -1.73 26.77 -29.02
C TRP A 311 -1.75 25.29 -29.39
N SER A 312 -0.56 24.72 -29.50
CA SER A 312 -0.37 23.28 -29.57
C SER A 312 -0.77 22.60 -28.24
N TRP A 313 -0.88 21.27 -28.26
CA TRP A 313 -1.15 20.50 -27.05
C TRP A 313 0.00 20.63 -26.04
N GLU A 314 1.26 20.70 -26.50
CA GLU A 314 2.44 20.88 -25.66
C GLU A 314 2.36 22.21 -24.92
N ARG A 315 2.07 23.30 -25.65
CA ARG A 315 1.95 24.62 -25.03
C ARG A 315 0.80 24.65 -24.04
N THR A 316 -0.36 24.11 -24.41
CA THR A 316 -1.52 24.03 -23.52
C THR A 316 -1.20 23.26 -22.24
N ALA A 317 -0.52 22.12 -22.34
CA ALA A 317 -0.10 21.32 -21.19
C ALA A 317 0.88 22.08 -20.29
N ARG A 318 1.91 22.72 -20.87
CA ARG A 318 2.92 23.48 -20.11
C ARG A 318 2.31 24.68 -19.38
N GLU A 319 1.39 25.40 -20.02
CA GLU A 319 0.65 26.52 -19.42
C GLU A 319 -0.26 26.02 -18.29
N LEU A 320 -0.97 24.91 -18.50
CA LEU A 320 -1.79 24.28 -17.46
C LEU A 320 -0.95 23.84 -16.26
N PHE A 321 0.22 23.22 -16.50
CA PHE A 321 1.13 22.82 -15.42
C PHE A 321 1.69 24.03 -14.67
N ALA A 322 2.04 25.11 -15.39
CA ALA A 322 2.50 26.36 -14.78
C ALA A 322 1.43 26.99 -13.88
N GLU A 323 0.16 26.94 -14.27
CA GLU A 323 -0.94 27.43 -13.44
C GLU A 323 -1.12 26.56 -12.19
N PHE A 324 -1.13 25.24 -12.34
CA PHE A 324 -1.21 24.33 -11.19
C PHE A 324 -0.04 24.51 -10.22
N ASP A 325 1.18 24.68 -10.73
CA ASP A 325 2.35 24.91 -9.89
C ASP A 325 2.26 26.26 -9.15
N ARG A 326 1.72 27.30 -9.79
CA ARG A 326 1.44 28.59 -9.12
C ARG A 326 0.41 28.45 -8.00
N LEU A 327 -0.71 27.79 -8.27
CA LEU A 327 -1.77 27.56 -7.27
C LEU A 327 -1.24 26.74 -6.10
N ARG A 328 -0.42 25.73 -6.36
CA ARG A 328 0.23 24.91 -5.34
C ARG A 328 1.17 25.73 -4.47
N VAL A 329 2.04 26.55 -5.06
CA VAL A 329 2.97 27.42 -4.31
C VAL A 329 2.20 28.40 -3.42
N ALA A 330 1.14 29.02 -3.95
CA ALA A 330 0.28 29.89 -3.16
C ALA A 330 -0.39 29.15 -1.99
N GLN A 331 -0.88 27.92 -2.22
CA GLN A 331 -1.48 27.10 -1.17
C GLN A 331 -0.46 26.67 -0.10
N VAL A 332 0.76 26.33 -0.49
CA VAL A 332 1.86 26.00 0.42
C VAL A 332 2.19 27.19 1.33
N GLY A 333 2.35 28.39 0.76
CA GLY A 333 2.58 29.61 1.54
C GLY A 333 1.44 29.91 2.52
N LYS A 334 0.18 29.72 2.09
CA LYS A 334 -0.99 29.88 2.97
C LYS A 334 -0.96 28.89 4.13
N LEU A 335 -0.70 27.60 3.87
CA LEU A 335 -0.62 26.57 4.91
C LEU A 335 0.49 26.87 5.92
N PHE A 336 1.62 27.40 5.44
CA PHE A 336 2.73 27.78 6.30
C PHE A 336 2.35 28.90 7.27
N GLU A 337 1.76 29.98 6.75
CA GLU A 337 1.33 31.11 7.57
C GLU A 337 0.18 30.72 8.52
N GLU A 338 -0.76 29.88 8.09
CA GLU A 338 -1.80 29.33 8.97
C GLU A 338 -1.21 28.50 10.11
N GLY A 339 -0.20 27.68 9.83
CA GLY A 339 0.49 26.87 10.83
C GLY A 339 1.27 27.72 11.83
N LYS A 340 1.98 28.77 11.37
CA LYS A 340 2.66 29.75 12.22
C LYS A 340 1.68 30.53 13.11
N ALA A 341 0.58 31.02 12.54
CA ALA A 341 -0.45 31.72 13.31
C ALA A 341 -1.09 30.79 14.36
N ALA A 342 -1.36 29.54 14.02
CA ALA A 342 -1.87 28.55 14.95
C ALA A 342 -0.88 28.25 16.09
N ARG A 343 0.43 28.15 15.78
CA ARG A 343 1.50 28.02 16.77
C ARG A 343 1.53 29.21 17.74
N ALA A 344 1.50 30.43 17.21
CA ALA A 344 1.50 31.65 17.99
C ALA A 344 0.26 31.78 18.91
N ALA A 345 -0.89 31.27 18.44
CA ALA A 345 -2.13 31.21 19.23
C ALA A 345 -2.16 30.03 20.23
N GLY A 346 -1.11 29.20 20.31
CA GLY A 346 -1.07 28.01 21.16
C GLY A 346 -1.92 26.83 20.68
N ASN A 347 -2.53 26.90 19.49
CA ASN A 347 -3.31 25.80 18.91
C ASN A 347 -2.38 24.85 18.14
N LEU A 348 -1.71 23.98 18.89
CA LEU A 348 -0.67 23.09 18.34
C LEU A 348 -1.22 21.97 17.46
N GLU A 349 -2.46 21.51 17.67
CA GLU A 349 -3.11 20.51 16.80
C GLU A 349 -3.36 21.08 15.40
N LYS A 350 -3.93 22.30 15.33
CA LYS A 350 -4.16 22.97 14.04
C LYS A 350 -2.84 23.28 13.33
N MET A 351 -1.80 23.67 14.07
CA MET A 351 -0.47 23.85 13.50
C MET A 351 0.05 22.55 12.89
N ARG A 352 -0.03 21.41 13.62
CA ARG A 352 0.38 20.10 13.11
C ARG A 352 -0.36 19.74 11.82
N GLU A 353 -1.68 19.93 11.78
CA GLU A 353 -2.48 19.65 10.59
C GLU A 353 -2.07 20.50 9.37
N SER A 354 -1.83 21.80 9.57
CA SER A 354 -1.37 22.70 8.51
C SER A 354 0.02 22.32 8.00
N PHE A 355 0.96 22.00 8.90
CA PHE A 355 2.31 21.57 8.55
C PHE A 355 2.34 20.19 7.88
N ASP A 356 1.54 19.24 8.34
CA ASP A 356 1.42 17.91 7.71
C ASP A 356 0.87 18.04 6.28
N LYS A 357 -0.15 18.89 6.07
CA LYS A 357 -0.65 19.19 4.71
C LYS A 357 0.42 19.84 3.85
N LEU A 358 1.13 20.83 4.39
CA LEU A 358 2.22 21.51 3.67
C LEU A 358 3.27 20.51 3.18
N LEU A 359 3.75 19.63 4.06
CA LEU A 359 4.77 18.62 3.72
C LEU A 359 4.25 17.55 2.75
N ALA A 360 2.94 17.32 2.69
CA ALA A 360 2.36 16.48 1.65
C ALA A 360 2.48 17.12 0.25
N TYR A 361 2.27 18.44 0.16
CA TYR A 361 2.42 19.20 -1.10
C TYR A 361 3.87 19.41 -1.51
N ASP A 362 4.73 19.75 -0.54
CA ASP A 362 6.15 20.04 -0.73
C ASP A 362 7.00 19.42 0.40
N PRO A 363 7.46 18.17 0.23
CA PRO A 363 8.33 17.51 1.19
C PRO A 363 9.68 18.22 1.38
N SER A 364 10.08 19.06 0.41
CA SER A 364 11.38 19.70 0.36
C SER A 364 11.38 21.15 0.82
N PHE A 365 10.25 21.66 1.32
CA PHE A 365 10.02 23.06 1.70
C PHE A 365 11.21 23.71 2.43
N GLU A 366 11.47 24.98 2.13
CA GLU A 366 12.72 25.66 2.50
C GLU A 366 12.81 25.95 4.01
N GLU A 367 11.72 26.36 4.67
CA GLU A 367 11.72 26.75 6.10
C GLU A 367 11.61 25.55 7.06
N ARG A 368 12.42 24.51 6.84
CA ARG A 368 12.36 23.25 7.62
C ARG A 368 12.60 23.45 9.12
N ALA A 369 13.47 24.39 9.48
CA ALA A 369 13.77 24.70 10.87
C ALA A 369 12.54 25.20 11.64
N GLU A 370 11.71 26.04 11.01
CA GLU A 370 10.48 26.56 11.63
C GLU A 370 9.43 25.46 11.80
N LEU A 371 9.29 24.58 10.78
CA LEU A 371 8.44 23.40 10.87
C LEU A 371 8.89 22.46 11.99
N ALA A 372 10.19 22.16 12.07
CA ALA A 372 10.77 21.28 13.07
C ALA A 372 10.54 21.84 14.49
N ALA A 373 10.77 23.14 14.70
CA ALA A 373 10.50 23.81 15.96
C ALA A 373 9.01 23.73 16.36
N GLY A 374 8.09 23.82 15.39
CA GLY A 374 6.67 23.58 15.61
C GLY A 374 6.37 22.16 16.10
N TYR A 375 6.86 21.13 15.41
CA TYR A 375 6.67 19.74 15.85
C TYR A 375 7.28 19.44 17.22
N VAL A 376 8.43 20.03 17.56
CA VAL A 376 9.02 19.92 18.90
C VAL A 376 8.11 20.58 19.95
N ALA A 377 7.55 21.76 19.67
CA ALA A 377 6.60 22.41 20.56
C ALA A 377 5.32 21.56 20.75
N PHE A 378 4.79 20.98 19.67
CA PHE A 378 3.67 20.04 19.73
C PHE A 378 3.98 18.85 20.64
N ALA A 379 5.14 18.21 20.45
CA ALA A 379 5.55 17.07 21.24
C ALA A 379 5.74 17.41 22.72
N LYS A 380 6.43 18.51 23.04
CA LYS A 380 6.65 18.97 24.43
C LYS A 380 5.34 19.27 25.16
N ALA A 381 4.35 19.84 24.48
CA ALA A 381 3.04 20.13 25.07
C ALA A 381 2.11 18.91 25.17
N GLY A 382 2.29 17.91 24.30
CA GLY A 382 1.43 16.72 24.18
C GLY A 382 2.00 15.43 24.80
N GLN A 383 3.24 15.43 25.26
CA GLN A 383 3.99 14.24 25.69
C GLN A 383 3.26 13.37 26.74
N ASP A 384 2.49 13.99 27.64
CA ASP A 384 1.77 13.27 28.70
C ASP A 384 0.33 12.92 28.30
N LYS A 385 -0.21 13.53 27.24
CA LYS A 385 -1.57 13.26 26.72
C LYS A 385 -1.58 12.12 25.71
N SER A 386 -0.62 12.11 24.79
CA SER A 386 -0.49 11.08 23.76
C SER A 386 0.98 10.91 23.42
N ARG A 387 1.63 9.94 24.07
CA ARG A 387 3.06 9.68 23.89
C ARG A 387 3.39 9.27 22.46
N ASP A 388 2.54 8.46 21.82
CA ASP A 388 2.72 8.04 20.42
C ASP A 388 2.67 9.21 19.45
N ALA A 389 1.74 10.16 19.63
CA ALA A 389 1.67 11.35 18.81
C ALA A 389 2.89 12.27 19.00
N ALA A 390 3.39 12.39 20.23
CA ALA A 390 4.61 13.14 20.53
C ALA A 390 5.84 12.49 19.89
N ILE A 391 6.01 11.16 20.00
CA ILE A 391 7.09 10.41 19.34
C ILE A 391 7.01 10.60 17.81
N ALA A 392 5.82 10.49 17.22
CA ALA A 392 5.64 10.67 15.79
C ALA A 392 5.97 12.10 15.31
N ALA A 393 5.67 13.11 16.13
CA ALA A 393 6.06 14.50 15.86
C ALA A 393 7.58 14.71 15.97
N LEU A 394 8.24 14.14 16.99
CA LEU A 394 9.69 14.23 17.14
C LEU A 394 10.45 13.55 16.00
N ARG A 395 10.00 12.36 15.56
CA ARG A 395 10.56 11.71 14.36
C ARG A 395 10.42 12.56 13.09
N ARG A 396 9.35 13.36 12.98
CA ARG A 396 9.20 14.32 11.87
C ARG A 396 10.19 15.47 12.01
N ALA A 397 10.31 16.04 13.22
CA ALA A 397 11.27 17.11 13.50
C ALA A 397 12.71 16.68 13.16
N GLU A 398 13.13 15.47 13.56
CA GLU A 398 14.45 14.91 13.24
C GLU A 398 14.69 14.74 11.74
N ARG A 399 13.66 14.37 10.96
CA ARG A 399 13.78 14.27 9.49
C ARG A 399 13.92 15.64 8.83
N LEU A 400 13.31 16.66 9.42
CA LEU A 400 13.36 18.04 8.93
C LEU A 400 14.69 18.70 9.31
N ASP A 401 15.16 18.47 10.53
CA ASP A 401 16.43 18.96 11.07
C ASP A 401 17.10 17.87 11.95
N PRO A 402 18.07 17.14 11.40
CA PRO A 402 18.81 16.10 12.12
C PRO A 402 19.71 16.63 13.25
N SER A 403 19.90 17.95 13.37
CA SER A 403 20.78 18.55 14.39
C SER A 403 20.11 18.76 15.75
N LEU A 404 18.79 18.53 15.85
CA LEU A 404 17.98 18.73 17.05
C LEU A 404 18.20 17.63 18.10
N LYS A 405 19.36 17.70 18.77
CA LYS A 405 19.74 16.73 19.81
C LYS A 405 18.75 16.66 20.98
N ASP A 406 18.15 17.79 21.37
CA ASP A 406 17.14 17.85 22.43
C ASP A 406 15.86 17.09 22.04
N ALA A 407 15.43 17.21 20.78
CA ALA A 407 14.30 16.47 20.23
C ALA A 407 14.57 14.96 20.20
N THR A 408 15.78 14.57 19.78
CA THR A 408 16.19 13.15 19.80
C THR A 408 16.26 12.59 21.20
N SER A 409 16.85 13.33 22.14
CA SER A 409 16.88 12.95 23.55
C SER A 409 15.46 12.72 24.10
N LEU A 410 14.54 13.65 23.83
CA LEU A 410 13.15 13.54 24.26
C LEU A 410 12.46 12.32 23.63
N ARG A 411 12.66 12.08 22.33
CA ARG A 411 12.06 10.93 21.62
C ARG A 411 12.49 9.61 22.26
N LEU A 412 13.80 9.44 22.46
CA LEU A 412 14.37 8.23 23.07
C LEU A 412 13.84 8.02 24.49
N THR A 413 13.70 9.11 25.27
CA THR A 413 13.10 9.07 26.61
C THR A 413 11.66 8.56 26.57
N LEU A 414 10.85 9.09 25.65
CA LEU A 414 9.45 8.68 25.51
C LEU A 414 9.32 7.24 24.98
N GLU A 415 10.19 6.80 24.08
CA GLU A 415 10.20 5.41 23.61
C GLU A 415 10.52 4.42 24.75
N ALA A 416 11.50 4.75 25.61
CA ALA A 416 11.81 3.96 26.79
C ALA A 416 10.62 3.87 27.77
N GLU A 417 9.91 4.97 27.99
CA GLU A 417 8.69 4.97 28.82
C GLU A 417 7.56 4.14 28.20
N THR A 418 7.37 4.15 26.88
CA THR A 418 6.38 3.29 26.20
C THR A 418 6.74 1.81 26.34
N LEU A 419 8.03 1.46 26.31
CA LEU A 419 8.49 0.09 26.55
C LEU A 419 8.28 -0.33 28.01
N GLU A 420 8.51 0.56 28.97
CA GLU A 420 8.26 0.32 30.39
C GLU A 420 6.80 -0.04 30.66
N GLU A 421 5.86 0.64 30.00
CA GLU A 421 4.43 0.34 30.09
C GLU A 421 4.09 -1.08 29.61
N ARG A 422 4.96 -1.69 28.79
CA ARG A 422 4.87 -3.08 28.34
C ARG A 422 5.71 -4.04 29.19
N GLY A 423 6.29 -3.56 30.29
CA GLY A 423 7.13 -4.33 31.20
C GLY A 423 8.58 -4.48 30.75
N ILE A 424 9.05 -3.68 29.78
CA ILE A 424 10.41 -3.73 29.25
C ILE A 424 11.17 -2.48 29.73
N ALA A 425 12.17 -2.67 30.59
CA ALA A 425 13.07 -1.60 31.02
C ALA A 425 14.30 -1.55 30.10
N ASP A 426 14.36 -0.56 29.22
CA ASP A 426 15.50 -0.36 28.31
C ASP A 426 16.37 0.82 28.77
N ASN A 427 17.39 0.52 29.58
CA ASN A 427 18.35 1.51 30.06
C ASN A 427 19.16 2.14 28.91
N THR A 428 19.41 1.38 27.83
CA THR A 428 20.26 1.84 26.73
C THR A 428 19.65 3.01 25.96
N LEU A 429 18.31 3.03 25.83
CA LEU A 429 17.61 4.18 25.24
C LEU A 429 17.75 5.44 26.08
N LEU A 430 17.72 5.31 27.41
CA LEU A 430 17.82 6.43 28.34
C LEU A 430 19.26 6.96 28.45
N GLU A 431 20.26 6.08 28.45
CA GLU A 431 21.68 6.45 28.33
C GLU A 431 21.92 7.24 27.05
N ARG A 432 21.48 6.72 25.90
CA ARG A 432 21.55 7.44 24.62
C ARG A 432 20.81 8.76 24.63
N ALA A 433 19.67 8.85 25.32
CA ALA A 433 18.95 10.11 25.47
C ALA A 433 19.80 11.15 26.22
N ILE A 434 20.46 10.75 27.31
CA ILE A 434 21.35 11.63 28.11
C ILE A 434 22.62 11.99 27.33
N GLU A 435 23.16 11.09 26.52
CA GLU A 435 24.29 11.41 25.62
C GLU A 435 23.93 12.51 24.61
N GLN A 436 22.69 12.49 24.08
CA GLN A 436 22.22 13.53 23.16
C GLN A 436 21.97 14.86 23.87
N ASP A 437 21.32 14.83 25.03
CA ASP A 437 21.07 16.01 25.87
C ASP A 437 21.33 15.69 27.35
N PRO A 438 22.53 16.06 27.85
CA PRO A 438 22.88 15.86 29.26
C PRO A 438 21.98 16.61 30.24
N GLN A 439 21.19 17.59 29.78
CA GLN A 439 20.27 18.36 30.64
C GLN A 439 18.85 17.79 30.67
N ASN A 440 18.58 16.68 29.98
CA ASN A 440 17.27 16.04 29.98
C ASN A 440 16.97 15.37 31.35
N SER A 441 16.42 16.15 32.27
CA SER A 441 16.03 15.71 33.61
C SER A 441 15.02 14.56 33.61
N ARG A 442 14.15 14.47 32.58
CA ARG A 442 13.18 13.37 32.45
C ARG A 442 13.88 12.05 32.16
N ALA A 443 14.87 12.06 31.26
CA ALA A 443 15.69 10.89 30.98
C ALA A 443 16.49 10.44 32.21
N GLN A 444 17.13 11.38 32.91
CA GLN A 444 17.87 11.09 34.14
C GLN A 444 16.96 10.49 35.23
N ALA A 445 15.77 11.06 35.43
CA ALA A 445 14.82 10.57 36.41
C ALA A 445 14.26 9.18 36.05
N ALA A 446 14.02 8.92 34.76
CA ALA A 446 13.61 7.60 34.28
C ALA A 446 14.72 6.56 34.44
N LEU A 447 15.97 6.89 34.11
CA LEU A 447 17.11 5.99 34.23
C LEU A 447 17.35 5.61 35.69
N ALA A 448 17.39 6.62 36.57
CA ALA A 448 17.54 6.38 38.00
C ALA A 448 16.39 5.53 38.57
N ARG A 449 15.16 5.66 38.04
CA ARG A 449 14.02 4.80 38.40
C ARG A 449 14.26 3.35 37.97
N PHE A 450 14.73 3.13 36.74
CA PHE A 450 14.98 1.80 36.19
C PHE A 450 16.10 1.09 36.95
N GLU A 451 17.18 1.79 37.28
CA GLU A 451 18.30 1.27 38.08
C GLU A 451 17.87 0.84 39.49
N ARG A 452 16.91 1.55 40.10
CA ARG A 452 16.35 1.19 41.41
C ARG A 452 15.33 0.04 41.34
N GLY A 453 14.96 -0.43 40.15
CA GLY A 453 13.95 -1.48 39.98
C GLY A 453 12.55 -1.06 40.45
N GLU A 454 12.24 0.23 40.44
CA GLU A 454 10.94 0.78 40.85
C GLU A 454 9.94 0.69 39.68
N PRO A 455 8.91 -0.19 39.72
CA PRO A 455 7.92 -0.21 38.67
C PRO A 455 7.04 1.05 38.73
N LYS A 456 6.76 1.67 37.59
CA LYS A 456 5.70 2.69 37.46
C LYS A 456 4.33 2.03 37.63
N ARG A 457 3.94 1.77 38.88
CA ARG A 457 2.59 1.30 39.22
C ARG A 457 1.61 2.43 38.93
N SER A 458 0.83 2.29 37.86
CA SER A 458 -0.23 3.23 37.51
C SER A 458 -1.12 3.55 38.72
N GLU A 459 -1.27 4.82 39.05
CA GLU A 459 -2.15 5.27 40.15
C GLU A 459 -3.59 4.80 39.95
N SER A 460 -4.03 4.60 38.70
CA SER A 460 -5.36 4.05 38.39
C SER A 460 -5.56 2.65 38.95
N THR A 461 -4.51 1.82 39.01
CA THR A 461 -4.57 0.48 39.60
C THR A 461 -4.72 0.55 41.12
N ARG A 462 -4.19 1.58 41.78
CA ARG A 462 -4.42 1.82 43.22
C ARG A 462 -5.85 2.24 43.51
N TYR A 463 -6.43 3.14 42.71
CA TYR A 463 -7.82 3.55 42.91
C TYR A 463 -8.83 2.44 42.59
N ILE A 464 -8.57 1.62 41.57
CA ILE A 464 -9.41 0.46 41.25
C ILE A 464 -9.29 -0.63 42.33
N ALA A 465 -8.07 -0.91 42.80
CA ALA A 465 -7.86 -1.85 43.89
C ALA A 465 -8.50 -1.37 45.20
N ALA A 466 -8.29 -0.10 45.59
CA ALA A 466 -8.90 0.48 46.79
C ALA A 466 -10.44 0.54 46.69
N GLY A 467 -10.98 0.91 45.52
CA GLY A 467 -12.42 0.90 45.26
C GLY A 467 -13.03 -0.51 45.32
N SER A 468 -12.30 -1.52 44.84
CA SER A 468 -12.74 -2.93 44.91
C SER A 468 -12.73 -3.47 46.35
N ILE A 469 -11.75 -3.08 47.18
CA ILE A 469 -11.70 -3.46 48.60
C ILE A 469 -12.84 -2.79 49.38
N LEU A 470 -13.09 -1.51 49.11
CA LEU A 470 -14.20 -0.79 49.75
C LEU A 470 -15.56 -1.35 49.33
N GLY A 471 -15.73 -1.69 48.05
CA GLY A 471 -16.92 -2.33 47.53
C GLY A 471 -17.17 -3.73 48.13
N LEU A 472 -16.12 -4.55 48.25
CA LEU A 472 -16.20 -5.86 48.90
C LEU A 472 -16.49 -5.75 50.40
N ALA A 473 -15.90 -4.78 51.10
CA ALA A 473 -16.17 -4.53 52.50
C ALA A 473 -17.63 -4.11 52.74
N LEU A 474 -18.16 -3.21 51.91
CA LEU A 474 -19.57 -2.79 51.97
C LEU A 474 -20.53 -3.95 51.64
N ALA A 475 -20.19 -4.79 50.64
CA ALA A 475 -20.98 -5.97 50.31
C ALA A 475 -20.98 -7.01 51.45
N ALA A 476 -19.84 -7.21 52.13
CA ALA A 476 -19.73 -8.11 53.27
C ALA A 476 -20.54 -7.61 54.49
N ILE A 477 -20.55 -6.29 54.74
CA ILE A 477 -21.36 -5.67 55.79
C ILE A 477 -22.86 -5.82 55.47
N ALA A 478 -23.26 -5.56 54.22
CA ALA A 478 -24.64 -5.76 53.78
C ALA A 478 -25.08 -7.22 53.91
N TYR A 479 -24.21 -8.17 53.54
CA TYR A 479 -24.47 -9.61 53.68
C TYR A 479 -24.64 -10.03 55.15
N LEU A 480 -23.82 -9.50 56.06
CA LEU A 480 -23.97 -9.76 57.51
C LEU A 480 -25.26 -9.16 58.08
N LEU A 481 -25.66 -7.97 57.64
CA LEU A 481 -26.91 -7.33 58.09
C LEU A 481 -28.18 -8.02 57.53
N LEU A 482 -28.09 -8.67 56.37
CA LEU A 482 -29.20 -9.38 55.73
C LEU A 482 -29.36 -10.84 56.23
N ARG A 483 -28.41 -11.36 57.01
CA ARG A 483 -28.44 -12.74 57.49
C ARG A 483 -29.33 -12.87 58.74
N LYS A 484 -30.63 -13.10 58.54
CA LYS A 484 -31.58 -13.43 59.61
C LYS A 484 -31.20 -14.76 60.31
N PRO A 485 -31.34 -14.86 61.65
CA PRO A 485 -31.00 -16.07 62.40
C PRO A 485 -31.93 -17.24 62.04
N LYS A 486 -31.34 -18.44 61.94
CA LYS A 486 -31.95 -19.70 61.50
C LYS A 486 -32.99 -20.19 62.52
N ALA A 487 -34.22 -20.40 62.06
CA ALA A 487 -35.33 -20.94 62.85
C ALA A 487 -35.09 -22.43 63.21
N GLU A 488 -35.52 -22.78 64.43
CA GLU A 488 -35.46 -24.11 65.05
C GLU A 488 -36.34 -25.14 64.29
N PRO A 489 -35.92 -26.41 64.19
CA PRO A 489 -36.64 -27.41 63.40
C PRO A 489 -37.91 -27.96 64.10
N PRO A 490 -39.01 -28.22 63.36
CA PRO A 490 -40.28 -28.68 63.91
C PRO A 490 -40.32 -30.19 64.21
N PRO A 491 -41.24 -30.65 65.09
CA PRO A 491 -41.33 -32.03 65.59
C PRO A 491 -41.92 -33.02 64.56
N PRO A 492 -41.65 -34.34 64.73
CA PRO A 492 -41.95 -35.36 63.72
C PRO A 492 -43.44 -35.73 63.67
N ALA A 493 -43.97 -35.88 62.45
CA ALA A 493 -45.35 -36.32 62.19
C ALA A 493 -45.40 -37.79 61.75
N VAL A 494 -46.40 -38.49 62.28
CA VAL A 494 -46.69 -39.92 62.16
C VAL A 494 -47.41 -40.25 60.83
N THR A 495 -47.04 -41.38 60.24
CA THR A 495 -47.53 -41.99 58.98
C THR A 495 -48.98 -42.50 59.03
N PRO A 496 -49.71 -42.46 57.89
CA PRO A 496 -50.77 -43.42 57.54
C PRO A 496 -50.34 -44.42 56.42
N PRO A 497 -51.05 -45.56 56.28
CA PRO A 497 -50.54 -46.81 55.69
C PRO A 497 -50.80 -47.00 54.17
N PRO A 498 -50.17 -48.01 53.52
CA PRO A 498 -50.27 -48.24 52.08
C PRO A 498 -51.30 -49.33 51.71
N ALA A 499 -51.89 -49.23 50.50
CA ALA A 499 -52.54 -50.33 49.80
C ALA A 499 -52.45 -50.05 48.29
N ALA A 500 -51.59 -50.78 47.55
CA ALA A 500 -51.92 -51.96 46.73
C ALA A 500 -52.89 -51.59 45.59
N ALA A 501 -52.42 -51.36 44.35
CA ALA A 501 -51.99 -52.35 43.36
C ALA A 501 -53.04 -53.45 43.17
N ASP A 502 -53.79 -53.36 42.06
CA ASP A 502 -54.21 -54.55 41.32
C ASP A 502 -54.32 -54.26 39.82
N SER A 503 -53.80 -55.24 39.10
CA SER A 503 -53.72 -55.46 37.67
C SER A 503 -55.01 -56.06 37.12
N GLU A 504 -55.24 -55.93 35.80
CA GLU A 504 -55.84 -57.03 35.03
C GLU A 504 -55.52 -56.89 33.54
N ASN A 505 -54.93 -57.95 32.96
CA ASN A 505 -55.47 -58.59 31.77
C ASN A 505 -54.74 -59.90 31.47
N GLY A 506 -55.54 -60.92 31.18
CA GLY A 506 -55.16 -62.02 30.29
C GLY A 506 -55.31 -61.63 28.83
#